data_AF-A0A955G537-F1
#
_entry.id   AF-A0A955G537-F1
#
_cell.length_a   1.000
_cell.length_b   1.000
_cell.length_c   1.000
_cell.angle_alpha   90.00
_cell.angle_beta   90.00
_cell.angle_gamma   90.00
#
_symmetry.space_group_name_H-M   'P 1'
#
loop_
_entity.id
_entity.type
_entity.pdbx_description
1 polymer ?
#
loop_
_entity_poly.entity_id
_entity_poly.type
_entity_poly.pdbx_seq_one_letter_code
_entity_poly.pdbx_strand_id
1 'polypeptide(L)'
;MARLKLTDFFTYRYRYQIGYFLIIVTFIALLVVAGLFVPDGFSSSETKDFVQTAAMDLQSNETLAIPNMPFFAAQRLSIDLFGSSTFAFKLPALICAFFTGIGAVLLLRRWFRPNIAVLGTVIMITTGQF
;
A
#
# COMPACT_ATOMS: atom_id res chain seq x y z
N MET A 1 -29.79 30.99 28.71
CA MET A 1 -28.53 30.22 28.63
C MET A 1 -28.80 28.93 27.85
N ALA A 2 -28.58 28.94 26.54
CA ALA A 2 -28.82 27.77 25.70
C ALA A 2 -27.75 26.71 25.99
N ARG A 3 -28.17 25.55 26.50
CA ARG A 3 -27.28 24.40 26.71
C ARG A 3 -26.89 23.87 25.33
N LEU A 4 -25.66 24.16 24.89
CA LEU A 4 -25.06 23.52 23.72
C LEU A 4 -25.11 22.01 23.93
N LYS A 5 -26.04 21.33 23.28
CA LYS A 5 -26.08 19.87 23.25
C LYS A 5 -24.88 19.44 22.40
N LEU A 6 -23.87 18.86 23.05
CA LEU A 6 -22.69 18.24 22.40
C LEU A 6 -23.06 17.16 21.36
N THR A 7 -24.34 16.79 21.28
CA THR A 7 -24.93 15.82 20.36
C THR A 7 -25.18 16.35 18.93
N ASP A 8 -25.16 17.67 18.70
CA ASP A 8 -25.42 18.28 17.37
C ASP A 8 -24.15 18.58 16.56
N PHE A 9 -22.96 18.24 17.07
CA PHE A 9 -21.75 18.37 16.28
C PHE A 9 -21.77 17.40 15.10
N PHE A 10 -21.57 17.92 13.87
CA PHE A 10 -21.43 17.14 12.64
C PHE A 10 -20.45 15.97 12.79
N THR A 11 -19.43 16.15 13.63
CA THR A 11 -18.44 15.15 14.06
C THR A 11 -19.05 13.88 14.66
N TYR A 12 -20.20 13.97 15.35
CA TYR A 12 -20.84 12.81 15.99
C TYR A 12 -21.59 11.93 14.98
N ARG A 13 -22.21 12.53 13.95
CA ARG A 13 -22.88 11.80 12.86
C ARG A 13 -21.89 11.07 11.97
N TYR A 14 -20.72 11.67 11.73
CA TYR A 14 -19.70 11.16 10.81
C TYR A 14 -18.51 10.49 11.51
N ARG A 15 -18.56 10.22 12.82
CA ARG A 15 -17.41 9.74 13.63
C ARG A 15 -16.64 8.60 12.98
N TYR A 16 -17.37 7.64 12.40
CA TYR A 16 -16.76 6.47 11.78
C TYR A 16 -16.19 6.78 10.39
N GLN A 17 -16.85 7.61 9.59
CA GLN A 17 -16.34 7.98 8.27
C GLN A 17 -15.06 8.83 8.37
N ILE A 18 -15.01 9.77 9.33
CA ILE A 18 -13.83 10.59 9.61
C ILE A 18 -12.67 9.70 10.09
N GLY A 19 -12.94 8.75 10.99
CA GLY A 19 -11.94 7.81 11.47
C GLY A 19 -11.33 6.98 10.33
N TYR A 20 -12.16 6.36 9.48
CA TYR A 20 -11.66 5.59 8.34
C TYR A 20 -10.91 6.47 7.32
N PHE A 21 -11.40 7.68 7.05
CA PHE A 21 -10.73 8.60 6.13
C PHE A 21 -9.33 8.96 6.63
N LEU A 22 -9.19 9.32 7.91
CA LEU A 22 -7.90 9.65 8.52
C LEU A 22 -6.95 8.45 8.44
N ILE A 23 -7.44 7.24 8.72
CA ILE A 23 -6.65 6.00 8.64
C ILE A 23 -6.15 5.75 7.20
N ILE A 24 -7.01 5.91 6.19
CA ILE A 24 -6.63 5.75 4.78
C ILE A 24 -5.58 6.79 4.39
N VAL A 25 -5.76 8.05 4.79
CA VAL A 25 -4.80 9.13 4.51
C VAL A 25 -3.44 8.82 5.16
N THR A 26 -3.43 8.41 6.43
CA THR A 26 -2.20 8.00 7.13
C THR A 26 -1.54 6.81 6.45
N PHE A 27 -2.32 5.81 5.99
CA PHE A 27 -1.78 4.66 5.27
C PHE A 27 -1.12 5.06 3.94
N ILE A 28 -1.77 5.93 3.16
CA ILE A 28 -1.19 6.47 1.93
C ILE A 28 0.12 7.22 2.23
N ALA A 29 0.12 8.07 3.25
CA ALA A 29 1.32 8.81 3.64
C ALA A 29 2.47 7.85 4.01
N LEU A 30 2.18 6.78 4.76
CA LEU A 30 3.18 5.76 5.10
C LEU A 30 3.71 5.02 3.87
N LEU A 31 2.85 4.67 2.90
CA LEU A 31 3.30 4.05 1.64
C LEU A 31 4.21 4.97 0.82
N VAL A 32 3.91 6.27 0.78
CA VAL A 32 4.76 7.26 0.11
C VAL A 32 6.10 7.39 0.83
N VAL A 33 6.10 7.45 2.16
CA VAL A 33 7.35 7.48 2.95
C VAL A 33 8.16 6.20 2.73
N ALA A 34 7.53 5.02 2.73
CA ALA A 34 8.21 3.75 2.46
C ALA A 34 8.80 3.67 1.05
N GLY A 35 8.12 4.27 0.05
CA GLY A 35 8.63 4.34 -1.32
C GLY A 35 9.79 5.33 -1.51
N LEU A 36 9.82 6.42 -0.74
CA LEU A 36 10.81 7.51 -0.89
C LEU A 36 12.00 7.39 0.07
N PHE A 37 11.80 6.89 1.28
CA PHE A 37 12.80 6.78 2.33
C PHE A 37 13.16 5.31 2.57
N VAL A 38 14.01 4.75 1.70
CA VAL A 38 14.70 3.49 1.95
C VAL A 38 16.18 3.82 2.21
N PRO A 39 16.63 3.83 3.48
CA PRO A 39 17.97 4.27 3.86
C PRO A 39 19.12 3.44 3.26
N ASP A 40 18.88 2.16 2.98
CA ASP A 40 19.91 1.18 2.59
C ASP A 40 19.86 0.74 1.12
N GLY A 41 19.01 1.34 0.28
CA GLY A 41 18.83 0.90 -1.12
C GLY A 41 18.11 -0.45 -1.24
N PHE A 42 18.42 -1.24 -2.27
CA PHE A 42 17.78 -2.55 -2.48
C PHE A 42 18.26 -3.57 -1.44
N SER A 43 17.33 -4.25 -0.77
CA SER A 43 17.66 -5.42 0.05
C SER A 43 18.31 -6.52 -0.79
N SER A 44 19.01 -7.47 -0.14
CA SER A 44 19.66 -8.60 -0.80
C SER A 44 18.70 -9.50 -1.60
N SER A 45 17.40 -9.46 -1.27
CA SER A 45 16.34 -10.09 -2.06
C SER A 45 15.91 -9.21 -3.25
N GLU A 46 15.71 -7.91 -3.03
CA GLU A 46 15.29 -6.98 -4.09
C GLU A 46 16.35 -6.79 -5.19
N THR A 47 17.63 -6.90 -4.85
CA THR A 47 18.72 -6.86 -5.84
C THR A 47 18.67 -8.05 -6.79
N LYS A 48 18.33 -9.25 -6.31
CA LYS A 48 18.16 -10.44 -7.17
C LYS A 48 16.97 -10.28 -8.10
N ASP A 49 15.86 -9.78 -7.56
CA ASP A 49 14.64 -9.49 -8.31
C ASP A 49 14.88 -8.38 -9.36
N PHE A 50 15.66 -7.36 -9.01
CA PHE A 50 16.05 -6.28 -9.92
C PHE A 50 16.92 -6.80 -11.07
N VAL A 51 17.93 -7.63 -10.79
CA VAL A 51 18.78 -8.22 -11.84
C VAL A 51 17.96 -9.14 -12.74
N GLN A 52 17.04 -9.93 -12.18
CA GLN A 52 16.15 -10.78 -12.96
C GLN A 52 15.19 -9.95 -13.83
N THR A 53 14.64 -8.86 -13.30
CA THR A 53 13.76 -7.94 -14.04
C THR A 53 14.51 -7.15 -15.11
N ALA A 54 15.76 -6.76 -14.84
CA ALA A 54 16.60 -6.03 -15.79
C ALA A 54 17.11 -6.94 -16.92
N ALA A 55 17.33 -8.22 -16.64
CA ALA A 55 17.72 -9.24 -17.63
C ALA A 55 16.52 -9.80 -18.42
N MET A 56 15.28 -9.55 -18.00
CA MET A 56 14.08 -9.97 -18.73
C MET A 56 13.91 -9.14 -20.01
N ASP A 57 14.04 -9.82 -21.15
CA ASP A 57 13.62 -9.31 -22.45
C ASP A 57 12.27 -9.93 -22.82
N LEU A 58 11.24 -9.09 -22.99
CA LEU A 58 9.85 -9.47 -23.26
C LEU A 58 9.67 -10.23 -24.58
N GLN A 59 10.71 -10.27 -25.42
CA GLN A 59 10.73 -11.02 -26.69
C GLN A 59 11.33 -12.43 -26.58
N SER A 60 11.92 -12.80 -25.45
CA SER A 60 12.61 -14.09 -25.28
C SER A 60 11.70 -15.17 -24.66
N ASN A 61 11.63 -16.35 -25.29
CA ASN A 61 10.74 -17.45 -24.89
C ASN A 61 11.13 -18.10 -23.54
N GLU A 62 12.36 -17.88 -23.08
CA GLU A 62 12.91 -18.29 -21.77
C GLU A 62 12.30 -17.47 -20.60
N THR A 63 11.88 -16.23 -20.88
CA THR A 63 11.30 -15.29 -19.90
C THR A 63 9.86 -15.70 -19.48
N LEU A 64 9.19 -16.51 -20.31
CA LEU A 64 7.82 -17.00 -20.07
C LEU A 64 7.75 -18.15 -19.05
N ALA A 65 8.88 -18.79 -18.73
CA ALA A 65 8.94 -19.93 -17.81
C ALA A 65 9.10 -19.55 -16.33
N ILE A 66 9.20 -18.25 -16.03
CA ILE A 66 9.38 -17.75 -14.65
C ILE A 66 7.99 -17.66 -13.97
N PRO A 67 7.76 -18.37 -12.85
CA PRO A 67 6.44 -18.39 -12.17
C PRO A 67 5.91 -17.01 -11.76
N ASN A 68 6.81 -16.06 -11.48
CA ASN A 68 6.47 -14.70 -11.02
C ASN A 68 6.50 -13.66 -12.15
N MET A 69 6.51 -14.09 -13.42
CA MET A 69 6.61 -13.21 -14.60
C MET A 69 5.59 -12.05 -14.62
N PRO A 70 4.30 -12.21 -14.27
CA PRO A 70 3.34 -11.11 -14.33
C PRO A 70 3.72 -9.92 -13.45
N PHE A 71 4.34 -10.20 -12.30
CA PHE A 71 4.81 -9.16 -11.39
C PHE A 71 6.05 -8.44 -11.95
N PHE A 72 7.01 -9.19 -12.48
CA PHE A 72 8.20 -8.62 -13.11
C PHE A 72 7.87 -7.80 -14.37
N ALA A 73 6.85 -8.20 -15.13
CA ALA A 73 6.34 -7.40 -16.25
C ALA A 73 5.79 -6.05 -15.78
N ALA A 74 5.02 -6.02 -14.68
CA ALA A 74 4.54 -4.76 -14.09
C ALA A 74 5.69 -3.88 -13.55
N GLN A 75 6.74 -4.49 -12.98
CA GLN A 75 7.96 -3.78 -12.58
C GLN A 75 8.70 -3.18 -13.77
N ARG A 76 8.85 -3.93 -14.86
CA ARG A 76 9.49 -3.46 -16.10
C ARG A 76 8.73 -2.26 -16.69
N LEU A 77 7.40 -2.34 -16.76
CA LEU A 77 6.56 -1.22 -17.22
C LEU A 77 6.71 0.01 -16.33
N SER A 78 6.83 -0.18 -15.02
CA SER A 78 7.01 0.94 -14.08
C SER A 78 8.38 1.59 -14.25
N ILE A 79 9.43 0.80 -14.48
CA ILE A 79 10.78 1.29 -14.77
C ILE A 79 10.83 2.04 -16.12
N ASP A 80 10.12 1.56 -17.13
CA ASP A 80 10.09 2.21 -18.45
C ASP A 80 9.40 3.59 -18.40
N LEU A 81 8.29 3.69 -17.65
CA LEU A 81 7.52 4.93 -17.51
C LEU A 81 8.16 5.97 -16.58
N PHE A 82 8.81 5.54 -15.49
CA PHE A 82 9.33 6.42 -14.43
C PHE A 82 10.87 6.45 -14.35
N GLY A 83 11.57 5.74 -15.24
CA GLY A 83 13.03 5.59 -15.25
C GLY A 83 13.54 4.60 -14.20
N SER A 84 14.86 4.34 -14.20
CA SER A 84 15.53 3.36 -13.32
C SER A 84 15.71 3.84 -11.87
N SER A 85 14.66 4.42 -11.28
CA SER A 85 14.66 4.82 -9.87
C SER A 85 14.24 3.66 -8.95
N THR A 86 14.74 3.68 -7.72
CA THR A 86 14.31 2.74 -6.66
C THR A 86 12.80 2.80 -6.43
N PHE A 87 12.21 3.98 -6.57
CA PHE A 87 10.76 4.18 -6.48
C PHE A 87 10.01 3.45 -7.59
N ALA A 88 10.46 3.56 -8.84
CA ALA A 88 9.83 2.93 -10.00
C ALA A 88 9.80 1.40 -9.89
N PHE A 89 10.87 0.77 -9.38
CA PHE A 89 10.91 -0.67 -9.16
C PHE A 89 9.92 -1.14 -8.08
N LYS A 90 9.74 -0.37 -7.02
CA LYS A 90 8.81 -0.69 -5.91
C LYS A 90 7.36 -0.30 -6.20
N LEU A 91 7.13 0.50 -7.24
CA LEU A 91 5.82 1.08 -7.56
C LEU A 91 4.71 0.03 -7.73
N PRO A 92 4.89 -1.08 -8.46
CA PRO A 92 3.85 -2.12 -8.54
C PRO A 92 3.54 -2.76 -7.20
N ALA A 93 4.57 -2.99 -6.36
CA ALA A 93 4.38 -3.53 -5.03
C ALA A 93 3.60 -2.56 -4.14
N LEU A 94 3.90 -1.26 -4.20
CA LEU A 94 3.17 -0.21 -3.49
C LEU A 94 1.69 -0.14 -3.92
N ILE A 95 1.41 -0.29 -5.22
CA ILE A 95 0.04 -0.35 -5.73
C ILE A 95 -0.69 -1.59 -5.16
N CYS A 96 -0.05 -2.76 -5.20
CA CYS A 96 -0.61 -3.99 -4.62
C CYS A 96 -0.85 -3.84 -3.11
N ALA A 97 0.09 -3.25 -2.37
CA ALA A 97 -0.04 -2.97 -0.94
C ALA A 97 -1.20 -2.01 -0.66
N PHE A 98 -1.38 -0.98 -1.49
CA PHE A 98 -2.49 -0.04 -1.37
C PHE A 98 -3.85 -0.72 -1.54
N PHE A 99 -4.04 -1.49 -2.62
CA PHE A 99 -5.29 -2.21 -2.85
C PHE A 99 -5.56 -3.28 -1.79
N THR A 100 -4.52 -4.00 -1.37
CA THR A 100 -4.63 -5.00 -0.30
C THR A 100 -5.00 -4.34 1.02
N GLY A 101 -4.41 -3.20 1.36
CA GLY A 101 -4.73 -2.43 2.56
C GLY A 101 -6.19 -1.94 2.56
N ILE A 102 -6.67 -1.42 1.43
CA ILE A 102 -8.10 -1.05 1.28
C ILE A 102 -8.99 -2.28 1.46
N GLY A 103 -8.66 -3.38 0.79
CA GLY A 103 -9.40 -4.64 0.89
C GLY A 103 -9.49 -5.13 2.34
N ALA A 104 -8.37 -5.10 3.06
CA ALA A 104 -8.30 -5.48 4.47
C ALA A 104 -9.15 -4.57 5.37
N VAL A 105 -9.11 -3.25 5.17
CA VAL A 105 -9.97 -2.29 5.88
C VAL A 105 -11.46 -2.56 5.62
N LEU A 106 -11.85 -2.81 4.36
CA LEU A 106 -13.23 -3.12 3.99
C LEU A 106 -13.70 -4.45 4.59
N LEU A 107 -12.84 -5.47 4.58
CA LEU A 107 -13.09 -6.76 5.23
C LEU A 107 -13.28 -6.59 6.73
N LEU A 108 -12.38 -5.89 7.42
CA LEU A 108 -12.49 -5.62 8.86
C LEU A 108 -13.79 -4.89 9.18
N ARG A 109 -14.16 -3.90 8.36
CA ARG A 109 -15.42 -3.17 8.52
C ARG A 109 -16.66 -4.04 8.27
N ARG A 110 -16.57 -5.02 7.37
CA ARG A 110 -17.69 -5.92 7.04
C ARG A 110 -17.91 -6.99 8.10
N TRP A 111 -16.85 -7.47 8.75
CA TRP A 111 -16.89 -8.61 9.67
C TRP A 111 -16.96 -8.20 11.15
N PHE A 112 -16.39 -7.05 11.53
CA PHE A 112 -16.30 -6.63 12.92
C PHE A 112 -17.16 -5.40 13.25
N ARG A 113 -17.45 -5.23 14.55
CA ARG A 113 -18.05 -3.98 15.03
C ARG A 113 -17.13 -2.79 14.75
N PRO A 114 -17.67 -1.60 14.46
CA PRO A 114 -16.87 -0.44 14.04
C PRO A 114 -15.69 -0.08 14.95
N ASN A 115 -15.83 -0.24 16.28
CA ASN A 115 -14.76 0.04 17.23
C ASN A 115 -13.58 -0.95 17.09
N ILE A 116 -13.87 -2.24 16.85
CA ILE A 116 -12.87 -3.29 16.69
C ILE A 116 -12.19 -3.17 15.34
N ALA A 117 -12.96 -2.87 14.29
CA ALA A 117 -12.43 -2.64 12.95
C ALA A 117 -11.40 -1.50 12.93
N VAL A 118 -11.70 -0.37 13.59
CA VAL A 118 -10.76 0.76 13.71
C VAL A 118 -9.46 0.34 14.41
N LEU A 119 -9.55 -0.36 15.53
CA LEU A 119 -8.35 -0.86 16.23
C LEU A 119 -7.54 -1.83 15.35
N GLY A 120 -8.21 -2.77 14.69
CA GLY A 120 -7.58 -3.73 13.79
C GLY A 120 -6.83 -3.05 12.63
N THR A 121 -7.43 -2.01 12.04
CA THR A 121 -6.77 -1.24 10.98
C THR A 121 -5.55 -0.46 11.47
N VAL A 122 -5.61 0.11 12.69
CA VAL A 122 -4.48 0.83 13.28
C VAL A 122 -3.32 -0.13 13.53
N ILE A 123 -3.60 -1.30 14.09
CA ILE A 123 -2.59 -2.34 14.32
C ILE A 123 -1.98 -2.76 12.98
N MET A 124 -2.80 -3.11 12.00
CA MET A 124 -2.35 -3.55 10.67
C MET A 124 -1.40 -2.55 10.01
N ILE A 125 -1.74 -1.26 10.03
CA ILE A 125 -0.92 -0.21 9.43
C ILE A 125 0.39 0.00 10.20
N THR A 126 0.34 -0.11 11.54
CA THR A 126 1.51 0.10 12.40
C THR A 126 2.50 -1.06 12.33
N THR A 127 2.04 -2.30 12.08
CA THR A 127 2.95 -3.46 11.95
C THR A 127 3.91 -3.31 10.77
N GLY A 128 3.60 -2.47 9.78
CA GLY A 128 4.57 -2.05 8.76
C GLY A 128 5.23 -3.20 7.99
N GLN A 129 4.56 -4.35 7.80
CA GLN A 129 5.13 -5.50 7.07
C GLN A 129 5.15 -5.29 5.54
N PHE A 130 5.30 -4.05 5.08
CA PHE A 130 5.32 -3.68 3.66
C PHE A 130 6.75 -3.37 3.22
#